data_AF-A0A258AQE8-F1
#
_entry.id   AF-A0A258AQE8-F1
#
_cell.length_a   1.000
_cell.length_b   1.000
_cell.length_c   1.000
_cell.angle_alpha   90.00
_cell.angle_beta   90.00
_cell.angle_gamma   90.00
#
_symmetry.space_group_name_H-M   'P 1'
#
loop_
_entity.id
_entity.type
_entity.pdbx_description
1 polymer ?
#
loop_
_entity_poly.entity_id
_entity_poly.type
_entity_poly.pdbx_seq_one_letter_code
_entity_poly.pdbx_strand_id
1 'polypeptide(L)'
;MRIFLSILALAFAFTVQAREDLVEGGRSKNGLYEVRIVQDPDGNDLEYTYAIYDTRSGKRLAQLGDVGGCFKYEQAIHQSNALWNDSSSFVALADSDSRHTVQIYIFHVSDTSCDRLIVADFVQNSLGRVDATEIDLRCHSSPERWDGNQLHVILTFGVAHATRGRVCYNCEAVLKCAELDSIARLVSVSKPEDIEVE
;
A
#
# COMPACT_ATOMS: atom_id res chain seq x y z
N MET A 1 -33.17 -19.18 55.59
CA MET A 1 -31.77 -19.10 55.12
C MET A 1 -31.79 -19.25 53.61
N ARG A 2 -31.55 -18.16 52.87
CA ARG A 2 -31.81 -18.06 51.43
C ARG A 2 -30.61 -18.59 50.64
N ILE A 3 -30.88 -19.52 49.72
CA ILE A 3 -29.95 -20.09 48.76
C ILE A 3 -29.62 -19.00 47.73
N PHE A 4 -28.36 -18.54 47.69
CA PHE A 4 -27.86 -17.70 46.62
C PHE A 4 -27.58 -18.58 45.41
N LEU A 5 -28.50 -18.56 44.44
CA LEU A 5 -28.27 -19.08 43.10
C LEU A 5 -27.49 -18.00 42.34
N SER A 6 -26.18 -18.16 42.23
CA SER A 6 -25.36 -17.34 41.33
C SER A 6 -25.67 -17.75 39.89
N ILE A 7 -26.51 -16.97 39.21
CA ILE A 7 -26.67 -17.03 37.76
C ILE A 7 -25.35 -16.52 37.16
N LEU A 8 -24.54 -17.46 36.68
CA LEU A 8 -23.38 -17.21 35.84
C LEU A 8 -23.88 -16.48 34.59
N ALA A 9 -23.66 -15.17 34.52
CA ALA A 9 -23.86 -14.38 33.32
C ALA A 9 -22.87 -14.88 32.27
N LEU A 10 -23.33 -15.81 31.43
CA LEU A 10 -22.66 -16.20 30.21
C LEU A 10 -22.77 -14.99 29.25
N ALA A 11 -21.91 -14.00 29.46
CA ALA A 11 -21.67 -12.97 28.48
C ALA A 11 -21.02 -13.67 27.28
N PHE A 12 -21.85 -14.10 26.34
CA PHE A 12 -21.43 -14.34 24.96
C PHE A 12 -20.90 -12.99 24.46
N ALA A 13 -19.61 -12.74 24.70
CA ALA A 13 -18.86 -11.79 23.91
C ALA A 13 -18.87 -12.38 22.50
N PHE A 14 -19.81 -11.92 21.67
CA PHE A 14 -19.66 -12.01 20.24
C PHE A 14 -18.41 -11.19 19.93
N THR A 15 -17.24 -11.85 19.90
CA THR A 15 -16.09 -11.29 19.21
C THR A 15 -16.53 -11.20 17.76
N VAL A 16 -16.93 -10.00 17.34
CA VAL A 16 -17.00 -9.67 15.92
C VAL A 16 -15.58 -9.86 15.43
N GLN A 17 -15.32 -11.02 14.83
CA GLN A 17 -14.01 -11.33 14.31
C GLN A 17 -13.83 -10.38 13.13
N ALA A 18 -12.86 -9.46 13.25
CA ALA A 18 -12.52 -8.54 12.18
C ALA A 18 -12.37 -9.34 10.89
N ARG A 19 -13.04 -8.91 9.82
CA ARG A 19 -12.90 -9.57 8.53
C ARG A 19 -11.52 -9.27 7.98
N GLU A 20 -10.84 -10.32 7.56
CA GLU A 20 -9.48 -10.24 7.04
C GLU A 20 -9.42 -11.01 5.72
N ASP A 21 -8.96 -10.33 4.68
CA ASP A 21 -8.80 -10.93 3.36
C ASP A 21 -7.35 -10.76 2.88
N LEU A 22 -6.85 -11.75 2.15
CA LEU A 22 -5.51 -11.69 1.56
C LEU A 22 -5.52 -10.68 0.40
N VAL A 23 -4.61 -9.71 0.44
CA VAL A 23 -4.43 -8.75 -0.67
C VAL A 23 -3.90 -9.49 -1.90
N GLU A 24 -4.29 -9.07 -3.10
CA GLU A 24 -3.73 -9.64 -4.33
C GLU A 24 -2.20 -9.48 -4.35
N GLY A 25 -1.48 -10.56 -4.64
CA GLY A 25 -0.01 -10.58 -4.54
C GLY A 25 0.55 -10.49 -3.10
N GLY A 26 -0.32 -10.52 -2.08
CA GLY A 26 0.03 -10.34 -0.67
C GLY A 26 0.89 -11.45 -0.06
N ARG A 27 1.08 -12.59 -0.71
CA ARG A 27 1.98 -13.66 -0.23
C ARG A 27 3.42 -13.38 -0.63
N SER A 28 4.31 -13.35 0.35
CA SER A 28 5.77 -13.31 0.14
C SER A 28 6.26 -14.50 -0.69
N LYS A 29 7.39 -14.32 -1.39
CA LYS A 29 7.98 -15.35 -2.26
C LYS A 29 8.42 -16.59 -1.48
N ASN A 30 8.91 -16.40 -0.26
CA ASN A 30 9.28 -17.49 0.65
C ASN A 30 8.09 -18.08 1.43
N GLY A 31 6.89 -17.48 1.31
CA GLY A 31 5.66 -17.92 1.98
C GLY A 31 5.61 -17.67 3.49
N LEU A 32 6.59 -16.95 4.07
CA LEU A 32 6.66 -16.69 5.52
C LEU A 32 5.74 -15.55 5.97
N TYR A 33 5.43 -14.63 5.06
CA TYR A 33 4.64 -13.44 5.33
C TYR A 33 3.46 -13.26 4.38
N GLU A 34 2.38 -12.68 4.89
CA GLU A 34 1.18 -12.30 4.14
C GLU A 34 0.80 -10.84 4.44
N VAL A 35 0.48 -10.06 3.40
CA VAL A 35 -0.24 -8.79 3.50
C VAL A 35 -1.74 -9.06 3.45
N ARG A 36 -2.46 -8.64 4.48
CA ARG A 36 -3.92 -8.76 4.55
C ARG A 36 -4.56 -7.40 4.72
N ILE A 37 -5.71 -7.21 4.09
CA ILE A 37 -6.61 -6.10 4.38
C ILE A 37 -7.51 -6.51 5.53
N VAL A 38 -7.68 -5.61 6.50
CA VAL A 38 -8.38 -5.87 7.76
C VAL A 38 -9.48 -4.82 7.91
N GLN A 39 -10.72 -5.27 8.02
CA GLN A 39 -11.86 -4.40 8.27
C GLN A 39 -11.83 -3.92 9.71
N ASP A 40 -11.74 -2.60 9.88
CA ASP A 40 -11.83 -1.86 11.15
C ASP A 40 -11.45 -2.67 12.42
N PRO A 41 -10.16 -3.03 12.60
CA PRO A 41 -9.77 -3.88 13.73
C PRO A 41 -9.85 -3.19 15.10
N ASP A 42 -9.88 -1.85 15.14
CA ASP A 42 -9.72 -1.04 16.37
C ASP A 42 -10.79 0.06 16.54
N GLY A 43 -11.79 0.16 15.67
CA GLY A 43 -12.81 1.22 15.71
C GLY A 43 -12.29 2.59 15.26
N ASN A 44 -11.36 2.61 14.31
CA ASN A 44 -10.77 3.86 13.79
C ASN A 44 -11.71 4.53 12.76
N ASP A 45 -11.45 5.80 12.43
CA ASP A 45 -12.23 6.53 11.42
C ASP A 45 -12.16 5.90 10.00
N LEU A 46 -11.20 5.01 9.75
CA LEU A 46 -11.01 4.30 8.48
C LEU A 46 -11.75 2.96 8.51
N GLU A 47 -12.49 2.66 7.44
CA GLU A 47 -13.26 1.40 7.32
C GLU A 47 -12.34 0.16 7.28
N TYR A 48 -11.07 0.34 6.91
CA TYR A 48 -10.09 -0.73 6.85
C TYR A 48 -8.65 -0.23 7.02
N THR A 49 -7.75 -1.16 7.31
CA THR A 49 -6.29 -0.96 7.28
C THR A 49 -5.63 -2.22 6.72
N TYR A 50 -4.31 -2.23 6.63
CA TYR A 50 -3.53 -3.40 6.24
C TYR A 50 -2.73 -3.94 7.41
N ALA A 51 -2.38 -5.21 7.34
CA ALA A 51 -1.54 -5.85 8.33
C ALA A 51 -0.64 -6.91 7.69
N ILE A 52 0.56 -7.06 8.27
CA ILE A 52 1.49 -8.13 7.92
C ILE A 52 1.34 -9.27 8.92
N TYR A 53 1.21 -10.49 8.41
CA TYR A 53 1.10 -11.71 9.20
C TYR A 53 2.31 -12.60 8.99
N ASP A 54 2.81 -13.21 10.07
CA ASP A 54 3.68 -14.37 10.00
C ASP A 54 2.82 -15.62 9.79
N THR A 55 3.03 -16.34 8.68
CA THR A 55 2.20 -17.49 8.28
C THR A 55 2.45 -18.74 9.13
N ARG A 56 3.64 -18.85 9.74
CA ARG A 56 4.01 -20.01 10.58
C ARG A 56 3.23 -19.99 11.89
N SER A 57 3.12 -18.81 12.48
CA SER A 57 2.47 -18.59 13.77
C SER A 57 1.01 -18.14 13.64
N GLY A 58 0.61 -17.66 12.45
CA GLY A 58 -0.68 -17.03 12.21
C GLY A 58 -0.86 -15.69 12.94
N LYS A 59 0.23 -15.12 13.49
CA LYS A 59 0.18 -13.88 14.26
C LYS A 59 0.39 -12.66 13.37
N ARG A 60 -0.31 -11.58 13.72
CA ARG A 60 -0.08 -10.25 13.17
C ARG A 60 1.28 -9.73 13.66
N LEU A 61 2.19 -9.45 12.74
CA LEU A 61 3.49 -8.82 13.01
C LEU A 61 3.35 -7.31 13.18
N ALA A 62 2.57 -6.68 12.30
CA ALA A 62 2.34 -5.25 12.33
C ALA A 62 1.00 -4.87 11.70
N GLN A 63 0.44 -3.74 12.15
CA GLN A 63 -0.69 -3.06 11.54
C GLN A 63 -0.19 -1.76 10.89
N LEU A 64 -0.57 -1.53 9.64
CA LEU A 64 -0.08 -0.45 8.78
C LEU A 64 -1.05 0.73 8.89
N GLY A 65 -1.13 1.32 10.09
CA GLY A 65 -2.23 2.20 10.52
C GLY A 65 -2.38 3.54 9.79
N ASP A 66 -1.44 3.91 8.92
CA ASP A 66 -1.46 5.10 8.08
C ASP A 66 -1.65 4.78 6.58
N VAL A 67 -2.12 3.56 6.29
CA VAL A 67 -2.43 3.09 4.94
C VAL A 67 -3.85 2.54 4.89
N GLY A 68 -4.61 2.93 3.86
CA GLY A 68 -6.00 2.51 3.69
C GLY A 68 -7.02 3.63 3.85
N GLY A 69 -8.28 3.25 3.68
CA GLY A 69 -9.45 4.00 4.16
C GLY A 69 -10.07 5.00 3.19
N CYS A 70 -9.57 5.14 1.96
CA CYS A 70 -10.27 5.95 0.94
C CYS A 70 -11.59 5.30 0.48
N PHE A 71 -11.60 3.98 0.35
CA PHE A 71 -12.75 3.22 -0.13
C PHE A 71 -13.38 2.35 0.96
N LYS A 72 -14.54 1.79 0.65
CA LYS A 72 -15.14 0.75 1.47
C LYS A 72 -14.32 -0.53 1.43
N TYR A 73 -14.34 -1.32 2.50
CA TYR A 73 -13.58 -2.55 2.62
C TYR A 73 -13.79 -3.49 1.42
N GLU A 74 -15.05 -3.76 1.05
CA GLU A 74 -15.41 -4.65 -0.07
C GLU A 74 -14.86 -4.18 -1.42
N GLN A 75 -14.68 -2.87 -1.61
CA GLN A 75 -14.11 -2.32 -2.83
C GLN A 75 -12.58 -2.39 -2.79
N ALA A 76 -12.00 -2.05 -1.64
CA ALA A 76 -10.56 -2.02 -1.46
C ALA A 76 -9.91 -3.40 -1.65
N ILE A 77 -10.56 -4.49 -1.21
CA ILE A 77 -10.07 -5.87 -1.43
C ILE A 77 -9.76 -6.14 -2.91
N HIS A 78 -10.54 -5.57 -3.83
CA HIS A 78 -10.42 -5.81 -5.27
C HIS A 78 -9.54 -4.80 -6.01
N GLN A 79 -9.07 -3.75 -5.33
CA GLN A 79 -8.30 -2.67 -5.96
C GLN A 79 -6.87 -2.59 -5.44
N SER A 80 -6.62 -3.16 -4.27
CA SER A 80 -5.34 -3.08 -3.59
C SER A 80 -4.47 -4.25 -4.02
N ASN A 81 -3.19 -3.98 -4.25
CA ASN A 81 -2.24 -5.01 -4.64
C ASN A 81 -0.93 -4.88 -3.87
N ALA A 82 -0.29 -6.01 -3.66
CA ALA A 82 1.01 -6.08 -3.02
C ALA A 82 2.01 -6.77 -3.95
N LEU A 83 3.26 -6.31 -3.92
CA LEU A 83 4.35 -6.83 -4.71
C LEU A 83 5.57 -7.03 -3.83
N TRP A 84 5.87 -8.30 -3.55
CA TRP A 84 7.06 -8.70 -2.79
C TRP A 84 8.31 -8.75 -3.65
N ASN A 85 9.43 -8.32 -3.08
CA ASN A 85 10.73 -8.57 -3.67
C ASN A 85 11.13 -10.05 -3.54
N ASP A 86 12.15 -10.48 -4.28
CA ASP A 86 12.54 -11.89 -4.34
C ASP A 86 13.07 -12.43 -3.00
N SER A 87 13.76 -11.59 -2.21
CA SER A 87 14.23 -11.98 -0.88
C SER A 87 13.11 -12.05 0.17
N SER A 88 11.92 -11.54 -0.15
CA SER A 88 10.80 -11.34 0.78
C SER A 88 11.12 -10.40 1.96
N SER A 89 12.15 -9.56 1.83
CA SER A 89 12.50 -8.53 2.82
C SER A 89 11.73 -7.23 2.58
N PHE A 90 11.20 -7.01 1.38
CA PHE A 90 10.45 -5.81 1.05
C PHE A 90 9.12 -6.16 0.39
N VAL A 91 8.11 -5.36 0.70
CA VAL A 91 6.82 -5.38 0.00
C VAL A 91 6.42 -3.96 -0.37
N ALA A 92 6.04 -3.78 -1.62
CA ALA A 92 5.33 -2.60 -2.08
C ALA A 92 3.83 -2.89 -2.04
N LEU A 93 3.04 -1.99 -1.48
CA LEU A 93 1.58 -2.03 -1.44
C LEU A 93 1.07 -0.82 -2.22
N ALA A 94 0.18 -1.02 -3.19
CA ALA A 94 -0.52 0.08 -3.82
C ALA A 94 -1.97 0.11 -3.34
N ASP A 95 -2.41 1.32 -3.01
CA ASP A 95 -3.78 1.57 -2.56
C ASP A 95 -4.24 2.96 -2.99
N SER A 96 -5.55 3.13 -3.05
CA SER A 96 -6.16 4.40 -3.40
C SER A 96 -6.13 5.34 -2.20
N ASP A 97 -5.45 6.47 -2.38
CA ASP A 97 -5.42 7.58 -1.42
C ASP A 97 -6.60 8.53 -1.65
N SER A 98 -7.03 8.65 -2.91
CA SER A 98 -8.25 9.35 -3.29
C SER A 98 -8.92 8.62 -4.47
N ARG A 99 -10.11 9.08 -4.89
CA ARG A 99 -10.75 8.58 -6.12
C ARG A 99 -9.85 8.67 -7.37
N HIS A 100 -8.88 9.59 -7.37
CA HIS A 100 -8.04 9.89 -8.52
C HIS A 100 -6.55 9.66 -8.26
N THR A 101 -6.20 9.15 -7.08
CA THR A 101 -4.82 8.97 -6.64
C THR A 101 -4.60 7.57 -6.12
N VAL A 102 -3.67 6.83 -6.74
CA VAL A 102 -3.14 5.57 -6.21
C VAL A 102 -1.72 5.83 -5.76
N GLN A 103 -1.45 5.59 -4.47
CA GLN A 103 -0.13 5.73 -3.87
C GLN A 103 0.51 4.37 -3.66
N ILE A 104 1.84 4.37 -3.65
CA ILE A 104 2.62 3.22 -3.21
C ILE A 104 3.18 3.43 -1.81
N TYR A 105 3.18 2.36 -1.05
CA TYR A 105 3.73 2.25 0.29
C TYR A 105 4.77 1.13 0.25
N ILE A 106 5.97 1.36 0.77
CA ILE A 106 7.03 0.35 0.79
C ILE A 106 7.36 0.02 2.23
N PHE A 107 7.42 -1.27 2.55
CA PHE A 107 7.72 -1.76 3.88
C PHE A 107 8.93 -2.67 3.84
N HIS A 108 9.82 -2.50 4.81
CA HIS A 108 10.84 -3.49 5.15
C HIS A 108 10.26 -4.47 6.17
N VAL A 109 10.31 -5.76 5.88
CA VAL A 109 9.73 -6.82 6.69
C VAL A 109 10.84 -7.76 7.16
N SER A 110 10.88 -7.99 8.46
CA SER A 110 11.76 -8.95 9.12
C SER A 110 10.95 -9.91 9.98
N ASP A 111 11.63 -10.90 10.58
CA ASP A 111 10.99 -11.82 11.54
C ASP A 111 10.43 -11.11 12.79
N THR A 112 10.89 -9.89 13.09
CA THR A 112 10.56 -9.17 14.33
C THR A 112 9.93 -7.79 14.14
N SER A 113 10.00 -7.23 12.92
CA SER A 113 9.50 -5.88 12.65
C SER A 113 8.92 -5.76 11.23
N CYS A 114 8.07 -4.75 11.06
CA CYS A 114 7.67 -4.26 9.75
C CYS A 114 7.72 -2.73 9.82
N ASP A 115 8.61 -2.14 9.04
CA ASP A 115 8.93 -0.72 9.09
C ASP A 115 8.58 -0.07 7.75
N ARG A 116 7.75 0.98 7.77
CA ARG A 116 7.41 1.76 6.58
C ARG A 116 8.62 2.60 6.15
N LEU A 117 9.00 2.49 4.89
CA LEU A 117 10.01 3.36 4.28
C LEU A 117 9.39 4.67 3.82
N ILE A 118 10.12 5.76 4.02
CA ILE A 118 9.81 7.05 3.40
C ILE A 118 10.14 6.93 1.90
N VAL A 119 9.16 7.18 1.04
CA VAL A 119 9.37 7.12 -0.42
C VAL A 119 9.87 8.48 -0.90
N ALA A 120 11.00 8.50 -1.60
CA ALA A 120 11.50 9.72 -2.23
C ALA A 120 10.48 10.29 -3.24
N ASP A 121 10.38 11.61 -3.34
CA ASP A 121 9.36 12.30 -4.14
C ASP A 121 9.63 12.20 -5.66
N PHE A 122 9.30 11.02 -6.23
CA PHE A 122 9.42 10.76 -7.65
C PHE A 122 8.30 11.41 -8.46
N VAL A 123 7.16 11.73 -7.83
CA VAL A 123 6.03 12.43 -8.48
C VAL A 123 6.45 13.86 -8.85
N GLN A 124 7.00 14.62 -7.90
CA GLN A 124 7.48 15.97 -8.18
C GLN A 124 8.65 15.97 -9.18
N ASN A 125 9.52 14.96 -9.14
CA ASN A 125 10.57 14.80 -10.14
C ASN A 125 10.00 14.59 -11.55
N SER A 126 8.92 13.82 -11.67
CA SER A 126 8.25 13.52 -12.93
C SER A 126 7.53 14.74 -13.49
N LEU A 127 6.83 15.50 -12.64
CA LEU A 127 6.19 16.77 -13.01
C LEU A 127 7.20 17.78 -13.56
N GLY A 128 8.35 17.93 -12.90
CA GLY A 128 9.41 18.83 -13.36
C GLY A 128 9.99 18.50 -14.74
N ARG A 129 9.85 17.26 -15.23
CA ARG A 129 10.33 16.83 -16.56
C ARG A 129 9.41 17.22 -17.71
N VAL A 130 8.18 17.60 -17.40
CA VAL A 130 7.19 18.12 -18.36
C VAL A 130 6.85 19.59 -18.07
N ASP A 131 7.73 20.29 -17.37
CA ASP A 131 7.57 21.69 -16.97
C ASP A 131 6.27 21.96 -16.20
N ALA A 132 5.88 21.01 -15.34
CA ALA A 132 4.70 21.08 -14.50
C ALA A 132 5.06 21.13 -13.01
N THR A 133 4.16 21.70 -12.21
CA THR A 133 4.29 21.73 -10.74
C THR A 133 3.13 21.06 -10.02
N GLU A 134 2.06 20.71 -10.73
CA GLU A 134 0.85 20.14 -10.15
C GLU A 134 0.19 19.12 -11.08
N ILE A 135 -0.65 18.28 -10.48
CA ILE A 135 -1.46 17.26 -11.16
C ILE A 135 -2.88 17.81 -11.32
N ASP A 136 -3.42 17.73 -12.53
CA ASP A 136 -4.76 18.27 -12.86
C ASP A 136 -5.88 17.24 -12.69
N LEU A 137 -5.61 15.94 -12.91
CA LEU A 137 -6.66 14.93 -13.01
C LEU A 137 -6.40 13.66 -12.20
N ARG A 138 -5.36 12.91 -12.55
CA ARG A 138 -5.07 11.58 -11.99
C ARG A 138 -3.60 11.44 -11.69
N CYS A 139 -3.27 10.69 -10.63
CA CYS A 139 -1.91 10.31 -10.26
C CYS A 139 -1.93 8.85 -9.80
N HIS A 140 -1.53 7.93 -10.66
CA HIS A 140 -1.56 6.51 -10.36
C HIS A 140 -0.14 5.96 -10.32
N SER A 141 0.30 5.52 -9.14
CA SER A 141 1.58 4.85 -8.95
C SER A 141 1.35 3.34 -8.85
N SER A 142 1.90 2.57 -9.78
CA SER A 142 1.77 1.12 -9.85
C SER A 142 3.12 0.43 -9.64
N PRO A 143 3.29 -0.42 -8.63
CA PRO A 143 4.49 -1.24 -8.49
C PRO A 143 4.46 -2.36 -9.53
N GLU A 144 5.42 -2.37 -10.46
CA GLU A 144 5.42 -3.34 -11.57
C GLU A 144 6.31 -4.56 -11.29
N ARG A 145 7.54 -4.32 -10.83
CA ARG A 145 8.53 -5.38 -10.61
C ARG A 145 9.65 -4.95 -9.68
N TRP A 146 10.35 -5.95 -9.16
CA TRP A 146 11.63 -5.78 -8.46
C TRP A 146 12.80 -6.21 -9.34
N ASP A 147 13.92 -5.51 -9.24
CA ASP A 147 15.24 -5.93 -9.71
C ASP A 147 16.22 -5.88 -8.52
N GLY A 148 16.38 -7.03 -7.86
CA GLY A 148 16.97 -7.10 -6.52
C GLY A 148 16.18 -6.24 -5.52
N ASN A 149 16.82 -5.21 -4.97
CA ASN A 149 16.19 -4.26 -4.05
C ASN A 149 15.75 -2.95 -4.73
N GLN A 150 15.64 -2.94 -6.06
CA GLN A 150 15.13 -1.81 -6.82
C GLN A 150 13.68 -2.09 -7.24
N LEU A 151 12.75 -1.29 -6.74
CA LEU A 151 11.36 -1.31 -7.16
C LEU A 151 11.21 -0.44 -8.40
N HIS A 152 10.66 -1.01 -9.46
CA HIS A 152 10.22 -0.28 -10.65
C HIS A 152 8.74 0.04 -10.51
N VAL A 153 8.43 1.33 -10.66
CA VAL A 153 7.10 1.90 -10.46
C VAL A 153 6.70 2.62 -11.74
N ILE A 154 5.54 2.30 -12.29
CA ILE A 154 4.95 3.09 -13.36
C ILE A 154 4.10 4.18 -12.73
N LEU A 155 4.38 5.41 -13.10
CA LEU A 155 3.61 6.59 -12.74
C LEU A 155 2.82 7.06 -13.96
N THR A 156 1.50 7.08 -13.83
CA THR A 156 0.59 7.73 -14.76
C THR A 156 0.07 9.01 -14.14
N PHE A 157 0.25 10.15 -14.81
CA PHE A 157 -0.22 11.43 -14.29
C PHE A 157 -0.75 12.37 -15.37
N GLY A 158 -1.76 13.17 -15.03
CA GLY A 158 -2.37 14.17 -15.92
C GLY A 158 -1.97 15.60 -15.56
N VAL A 159 -1.59 16.38 -16.57
CA VAL A 159 -1.20 17.80 -16.43
C VAL A 159 -1.98 18.66 -17.42
N ALA A 160 -2.37 19.86 -16.99
CA ALA A 160 -2.91 20.88 -17.87
C ALA A 160 -1.78 21.79 -18.42
N HIS A 161 -1.61 21.83 -19.73
CA HIS A 161 -0.70 22.77 -20.41
C HIS A 161 -1.48 23.90 -21.05
N ALA A 162 -0.94 25.12 -20.98
CA ALA A 162 -1.57 26.30 -21.59
C ALA A 162 -1.77 26.19 -23.12
N THR A 163 -0.88 25.46 -23.81
CA THR A 163 -0.87 25.38 -25.28
C THR A 163 -1.38 24.06 -25.84
N ARG A 164 -1.34 22.98 -25.05
CA ARG A 164 -1.70 21.62 -25.48
C ARG A 164 -2.99 21.11 -24.85
N GLY A 165 -3.58 21.89 -23.94
CA GLY A 165 -4.68 21.42 -23.10
C GLY A 165 -4.18 20.35 -22.14
N ARG A 166 -5.05 19.39 -21.82
CA ARG A 166 -4.72 18.29 -20.90
C ARG A 166 -3.94 17.21 -21.61
N VAL A 167 -2.83 16.82 -21.01
CA VAL A 167 -1.98 15.72 -21.49
C VAL A 167 -1.76 14.76 -20.34
N CYS A 168 -1.88 13.47 -20.62
CA CYS A 168 -1.49 12.42 -19.68
C CYS A 168 -0.14 11.87 -20.08
N TYR A 169 0.67 11.58 -19.07
CA TYR A 169 2.00 11.06 -19.22
C TYR A 169 2.15 9.75 -18.46
N ASN A 170 2.99 8.86 -19.01
CA ASN A 170 3.54 7.73 -18.30
C ASN A 170 5.05 7.87 -18.16
N CYS A 171 5.58 7.46 -17.01
CA CYS A 171 7.01 7.24 -16.84
C CYS A 171 7.27 6.14 -15.81
N GLU A 172 8.38 5.43 -16.00
CA GLU A 172 8.95 4.54 -14.98
C GLU A 172 9.85 5.35 -14.02
N ALA A 173 9.63 5.17 -12.72
CA ALA A 173 10.52 5.56 -11.63
C ALA A 173 11.14 4.31 -10.99
N VAL A 174 12.41 4.41 -10.58
CA VAL A 174 13.14 3.32 -9.93
C VAL A 174 13.54 3.74 -8.52
N LEU A 175 13.08 2.99 -7.53
CA LEU A 175 13.31 3.25 -6.11
C LEU A 175 14.21 2.16 -5.52
N LYS A 176 15.37 2.53 -4.98
CA LYS A 176 16.29 1.60 -4.30
C LYS A 176 15.98 1.53 -2.82
N CYS A 177 15.77 0.32 -2.33
CA CYS A 177 15.59 0.01 -0.92
C CYS A 177 16.87 -0.62 -0.35
N ALA A 178 17.12 -0.38 0.94
CA ALA A 178 18.18 -1.02 1.69
C ALA A 178 17.67 -1.33 3.10
N GLU A 179 18.06 -2.47 3.66
CA GLU A 179 17.48 -3.01 4.91
C GLU A 179 17.68 -2.10 6.13
N LEU A 180 18.74 -1.28 6.11
CA LEU A 180 19.09 -0.34 7.18
C LEU A 180 18.71 1.12 6.86
N ASP A 181 18.16 1.39 5.68
CA ASP A 181 17.72 2.73 5.30
C ASP A 181 16.24 2.89 5.64
N SER A 182 15.88 4.03 6.24
CA SER A 182 14.48 4.41 6.46
C SER A 182 13.82 5.05 5.22
N ILE A 183 14.54 5.13 4.10
CA ILE A 183 14.14 5.84 2.89
C ILE A 183 14.34 4.95 1.67
N ALA A 184 13.30 4.78 0.86
CA ALA A 184 13.40 4.26 -0.49
C ALA A 184 13.88 5.38 -1.43
N ARG A 185 15.14 5.28 -1.88
CA ARG A 185 15.82 6.36 -2.61
C ARG A 185 15.49 6.33 -4.09
N LEU A 186 15.22 7.50 -4.67
CA LEU A 186 15.06 7.64 -6.11
C LEU A 186 16.40 7.41 -6.83
N VAL A 187 16.44 6.39 -7.69
CA VAL A 187 17.59 6.08 -8.56
C VAL A 187 17.45 6.81 -9.89
N SER A 188 16.28 6.69 -10.52
CA SER A 188 16.02 7.28 -11.82
C SER A 188 14.53 7.50 -12.04
N VAL A 189 14.22 8.45 -12.92
CA VAL A 189 12.92 8.63 -13.55
C VAL A 189 13.17 8.71 -15.05
N SER A 190 12.50 7.86 -15.81
CA SER A 190 12.53 7.88 -17.26
C SER A 190 11.90 9.17 -17.81
N LYS A 191 12.12 9.45 -19.09
CA LYS A 191 11.46 10.61 -19.72
C LYS A 191 9.96 10.32 -19.79
N PRO A 192 9.08 11.23 -19.31
CA PRO A 192 7.65 11.05 -19.47
C PRO A 192 7.23 11.02 -20.94
N GLU A 193 6.36 10.07 -21.26
CA GLU A 193 5.82 9.84 -22.60
C GLU A 193 4.33 10.15 -22.59
N ASP A 194 3.88 10.92 -23.57
CA ASP A 194 2.47 11.21 -23.78
C ASP A 194 1.71 9.90 -24.04
N ILE A 195 0.58 9.74 -23.37
CA ILE A 195 -0.33 8.63 -23.61
C ILE A 195 -1.69 9.16 -24.07
N GLU A 196 -2.27 8.50 -25.06
CA GLU A 196 -3.69 8.71 -25.38
C GLU A 196 -4.53 8.10 -24.26
N VAL A 197 -5.41 8.90 -23.69
CA VAL A 197 -6.39 8.41 -22.72
C VAL A 197 -7.64 8.06 -23.51
N GLU A 198 -7.94 6.77 -23.60
CA GLU A 198 -9.25 6.28 -24.09
C GLU A 198 -10.40 6.68 -23.16
#